data_AF-A0A804K739-F1
#
_entry.id   AF-A0A804K739-F1
#
_cell.length_a   1.000
_cell.length_b   1.000
_cell.length_c   1.000
_cell.angle_alpha   90.00
_cell.angle_beta   90.00
_cell.angle_gamma   90.00
#
_symmetry.space_group_name_H-M   'P 1'
#
loop_
_entity.id
_entity.type
_entity.pdbx_description
1 polymer ?
#
loop_
_entity_poly.entity_id
_entity_poly.type
_entity_poly.pdbx_seq_one_letter_code
_entity_poly.pdbx_strand_id
1 'polypeptide(L)'
;MSGADGCAATDSPDEDASSCSSSKDALGSSFSRCLSSSTQDEHLLDEWDTLNGLHHFCINGKGPITYSIDVSDVEAMKEKFAQLLLGEDVSGGIKGISTALALSHAITGLAASIFGEFWKLEPLSERIKSRWLREMDWLLSPINYMVELVPAKQNGANGRMLEIMTPKARSDVHTTLPALRKLDLMLIEVLDSMVGTEFWYTELGGRADGCNLYNGTKQGKKWRLPTPRVPESGVSPSQRRKLAFQGKFVHQILKAAKS
;
A
#
# COMPACT_ATOMS: atom_id res chain seq x y z
N MET A 1 61.97 -31.19 -52.42
CA MET A 1 60.61 -31.62 -52.03
C MET A 1 59.77 -30.35 -52.11
N SER A 2 59.23 -30.01 -53.29
CA SER A 2 57.92 -30.46 -53.81
C SER A 2 56.81 -30.02 -52.85
N GLY A 3 55.76 -29.29 -53.19
CA GLY A 3 55.22 -28.73 -54.43
C GLY A 3 54.03 -27.85 -54.02
N ALA A 4 53.74 -26.81 -54.79
CA ALA A 4 52.54 -26.72 -55.64
C ALA A 4 51.30 -26.12 -54.95
N ASP A 5 50.77 -25.13 -55.68
CA ASP A 5 49.57 -24.35 -55.54
C ASP A 5 48.30 -25.09 -55.10
N GLY A 6 47.45 -24.33 -54.41
CA GLY A 6 46.02 -24.57 -54.27
C GLY A 6 45.29 -23.23 -54.07
N CYS A 7 44.98 -22.55 -55.17
CA CYS A 7 44.07 -21.40 -55.21
C CYS A 7 42.61 -21.85 -54.98
N ALA A 8 41.90 -21.15 -54.10
CA ALA A 8 40.47 -20.89 -54.26
C ALA A 8 40.14 -19.55 -53.57
N ALA A 9 39.68 -18.59 -54.39
CA ALA A 9 39.22 -17.27 -53.99
C ALA A 9 37.75 -17.28 -53.54
N THR A 10 37.25 -16.09 -53.18
CA THR A 10 35.93 -15.68 -52.65
C THR A 10 35.93 -15.55 -51.12
N ASP A 11 35.60 -14.43 -50.49
CA ASP A 11 35.12 -13.13 -50.95
C ASP A 11 35.45 -12.12 -49.82
N SER A 12 35.88 -10.92 -50.15
CA SER A 12 36.06 -9.77 -49.26
C SER A 12 35.44 -8.60 -50.01
N PRO A 13 34.55 -7.79 -49.40
CA PRO A 13 35.07 -6.57 -48.77
C PRO A 13 34.24 -5.97 -47.61
N ASP A 14 34.98 -5.19 -46.83
CA ASP A 14 34.65 -3.87 -46.27
C ASP A 14 33.39 -3.62 -45.42
N GLU A 15 33.72 -3.19 -44.20
CA GLU A 15 33.04 -2.20 -43.36
C GLU A 15 32.13 -1.23 -44.11
N ASP A 16 30.82 -1.31 -43.83
CA ASP A 16 29.90 -0.19 -44.01
C ASP A 16 29.03 -0.04 -42.76
N ALA A 17 29.27 1.07 -42.06
CA ALA A 17 28.42 1.60 -41.02
C ALA A 17 27.00 1.80 -41.58
N SER A 18 26.00 1.15 -40.98
CA SER A 18 24.60 1.41 -41.32
C SER A 18 24.16 2.78 -40.80
N SER A 19 24.52 3.82 -41.54
CA SER A 19 23.82 5.10 -41.53
C SER A 19 22.50 4.93 -42.28
N CYS A 20 21.42 4.63 -41.56
CA CYS A 20 20.07 4.77 -42.12
C CYS A 20 19.63 6.24 -42.02
N SER A 21 19.96 7.03 -43.05
CA SER A 21 19.39 8.36 -43.24
C SER A 21 18.04 8.25 -43.94
N SER A 22 17.00 8.64 -43.21
CA SER A 22 15.86 9.46 -43.63
C SER A 22 15.28 9.24 -45.03
N SER A 23 14.22 8.41 -45.12
CA SER A 23 13.14 8.69 -46.09
C SER A 23 12.13 9.62 -45.42
N LYS A 24 12.12 10.84 -45.93
CA LYS A 24 11.35 11.98 -45.49
C LYS A 24 9.95 11.88 -46.08
N ASP A 25 9.02 11.28 -45.35
CA ASP A 25 7.60 11.57 -45.48
C ASP A 25 7.02 11.77 -44.09
N ALA A 26 6.86 13.06 -43.76
CA ALA A 26 6.20 13.50 -42.55
C ALA A 26 4.76 13.01 -42.55
N LEU A 27 4.37 12.29 -41.50
CA LEU A 27 3.13 12.46 -40.72
C LEU A 27 3.06 11.32 -39.70
N GLY A 28 3.36 11.65 -38.44
CA GLY A 28 3.30 10.72 -37.32
C GLY A 28 1.88 10.19 -37.09
N SER A 29 1.75 8.88 -36.96
CA SER A 29 0.51 8.23 -36.51
C SER A 29 0.67 7.77 -35.08
N SER A 30 0.39 8.70 -34.16
CA SER A 30 0.10 8.41 -32.76
C SER A 30 -1.24 7.69 -32.67
N PHE A 31 -1.25 6.47 -32.14
CA PHE A 31 -2.47 5.85 -31.61
C PHE A 31 -2.83 6.48 -30.27
N SER A 32 -3.33 7.71 -30.33
CA SER A 32 -4.02 8.40 -29.24
C SER A 32 -4.74 9.62 -29.81
N ARG A 33 -6.01 9.43 -30.18
CA ARG A 33 -7.00 10.52 -30.27
C ARG A 33 -8.39 9.93 -30.49
N CYS A 34 -9.16 9.85 -29.43
CA CYS A 34 -10.58 10.16 -29.45
C CYS A 34 -10.90 10.93 -28.17
N LEU A 35 -10.33 12.13 -28.06
CA LEU A 35 -10.88 13.21 -27.25
C LEU A 35 -10.69 14.48 -28.10
N SER A 36 -11.79 14.94 -28.71
CA SER A 36 -11.84 16.24 -29.33
C SER A 36 -11.85 17.29 -28.23
N SER A 37 -10.91 18.22 -28.29
CA SER A 37 -10.88 19.43 -27.48
C SER A 37 -12.03 20.36 -27.88
N SER A 38 -12.87 20.74 -26.93
CA SER A 38 -13.47 22.08 -26.94
C SER A 38 -12.90 22.85 -25.76
N THR A 39 -12.17 23.90 -26.06
CA THR A 39 -11.74 24.92 -25.11
C THR A 39 -12.96 25.60 -24.51
N GLN A 40 -13.15 25.41 -23.21
CA GLN A 40 -13.62 26.47 -22.33
C GLN A 40 -13.16 26.10 -20.90
N ASP A 41 -12.16 26.83 -20.43
CA ASP A 41 -11.93 27.03 -19.00
C ASP A 41 -13.27 27.36 -18.34
N GLU A 42 -13.54 26.78 -17.16
CA GLU A 42 -14.75 26.85 -16.31
C GLU A 42 -15.49 25.51 -16.07
N HIS A 43 -14.93 24.35 -16.47
CA HIS A 43 -15.58 23.03 -16.24
C HIS A 43 -14.80 22.03 -15.37
N LEU A 44 -13.69 22.44 -14.73
CA LEU A 44 -12.86 21.56 -13.88
C LEU A 44 -13.45 21.22 -12.50
N LEU A 45 -14.60 21.80 -12.14
CA LEU A 45 -15.30 21.49 -10.88
C LEU A 45 -16.27 20.31 -11.02
N ASP A 46 -16.81 20.08 -12.22
CA ASP A 46 -17.90 19.12 -12.46
C ASP A 46 -17.41 17.67 -12.62
N GLU A 47 -16.12 17.49 -12.95
CA GLU A 47 -15.49 16.16 -13.05
C GLU A 47 -15.10 15.59 -11.67
N TRP A 48 -14.96 16.46 -10.65
CA TRP A 48 -14.60 16.07 -9.28
C TRP A 48 -15.77 15.43 -8.52
N ASP A 49 -17.01 15.84 -8.84
CA ASP A 49 -18.22 15.25 -8.26
C ASP A 49 -18.50 13.84 -8.78
N THR A 50 -17.93 13.48 -9.93
CA THR A 50 -18.10 12.15 -10.53
C THR A 50 -17.15 11.10 -9.90
N LEU A 51 -16.01 11.53 -9.34
CA LEU A 51 -15.07 10.64 -8.62
C LEU A 51 -15.50 10.31 -7.19
N ASN A 52 -16.40 11.10 -6.58
CA ASN A 52 -17.01 10.77 -5.29
C ASN A 52 -17.94 9.54 -5.35
N GLY A 53 -18.32 9.09 -6.56
CA GLY A 53 -19.22 7.96 -6.77
C GLY A 53 -18.55 6.57 -6.77
N LEU A 54 -17.22 6.49 -6.72
CA LEU A 54 -16.49 5.22 -6.93
C LEU A 54 -15.63 4.78 -5.75
N HIS A 55 -16.09 4.97 -4.51
CA HIS A 55 -15.58 4.23 -3.35
C HIS A 55 -16.74 3.58 -2.57
N HIS A 56 -17.57 2.81 -3.28
CA HIS A 56 -18.61 1.98 -2.69
C HIS A 56 -18.04 0.64 -2.23
N PHE A 57 -17.61 0.56 -0.97
CA PHE A 57 -17.42 -0.72 -0.28
C PHE A 57 -18.66 -1.05 0.56
N CYS A 58 -19.32 -2.16 0.23
CA CYS A 58 -20.32 -2.76 1.10
C CYS A 58 -19.63 -3.79 2.02
N ILE A 59 -19.62 -3.51 3.33
CA ILE A 59 -19.36 -4.50 4.38
C ILE A 59 -20.64 -4.56 5.24
N ASN A 60 -21.10 -5.78 5.50
CA ASN A 60 -22.32 -6.03 6.28
C ASN A 60 -22.39 -5.20 7.58
N GLY A 61 -23.39 -4.32 7.66
CA GLY A 61 -23.94 -3.78 8.92
C GLY A 61 -23.28 -2.53 9.51
N LYS A 62 -22.17 -2.03 8.97
CA LYS A 62 -21.62 -0.70 9.29
C LYS A 62 -21.29 0.00 7.97
N GLY A 63 -21.77 1.24 7.81
CA GLY A 63 -21.66 1.99 6.56
C GLY A 63 -20.22 2.11 6.05
N PRO A 64 -20.04 2.48 4.76
CA PRO A 64 -18.72 2.69 4.19
C PRO A 64 -17.89 3.63 5.09
N ILE A 65 -16.60 3.36 5.23
CA ILE A 65 -15.67 4.25 5.93
C ILE A 65 -15.50 5.48 5.03
N THR A 66 -16.46 6.39 5.10
CA THR A 66 -16.46 7.66 4.38
C THR A 66 -15.62 8.63 5.20
N TYR A 67 -14.35 8.77 4.84
CA TYR A 67 -13.57 9.93 5.27
C TYR A 67 -13.82 11.08 4.30
N SER A 68 -13.99 12.30 4.80
CA SER A 68 -14.01 13.49 3.96
C SER A 68 -12.62 13.68 3.35
N ILE A 69 -12.54 13.78 2.02
CA ILE A 69 -11.30 14.07 1.32
C ILE A 69 -11.11 15.57 1.31
N ASP A 70 -10.11 16.06 2.03
CA ASP A 70 -9.70 17.46 1.97
C ASP A 70 -8.69 17.69 0.83
N VAL A 71 -8.51 18.93 0.39
CA VAL A 71 -7.51 19.30 -0.64
C VAL A 71 -6.10 18.83 -0.25
N SER A 72 -5.76 18.92 1.04
CA SER A 72 -4.48 18.41 1.57
C SER A 72 -4.33 16.90 1.44
N ASP A 73 -5.41 16.14 1.51
CA ASP A 73 -5.38 14.68 1.32
C ASP A 73 -5.12 14.31 -0.14
N VAL A 74 -5.67 15.06 -1.10
CA VAL A 74 -5.39 14.87 -2.53
C VAL A 74 -3.92 15.14 -2.85
N GLU A 75 -3.36 16.19 -2.25
CA GLU A 75 -1.95 16.54 -2.43
C GLU A 75 -1.03 15.48 -1.83
N ALA A 76 -1.35 14.98 -0.64
CA ALA A 76 -0.63 13.87 -0.02
C ALA A 76 -0.74 12.58 -0.86
N MET A 77 -1.93 12.28 -1.39
CA MET A 77 -2.15 11.14 -2.27
C MET A 77 -1.30 11.24 -3.55
N LYS A 78 -1.27 12.41 -4.19
CA LYS A 78 -0.44 12.67 -5.38
C LYS A 78 1.05 12.49 -5.08
N GLU A 79 1.52 12.99 -3.94
CA GLU A 79 2.91 12.79 -3.51
C GLU A 79 3.25 11.30 -3.37
N LYS A 80 2.38 10.52 -2.71
CA LYS A 80 2.57 9.07 -2.53
C LYS A 80 2.62 8.34 -3.87
N PHE A 81 1.67 8.60 -4.77
CA PHE A 81 1.67 7.95 -6.08
C PHE A 81 2.84 8.39 -6.96
N ALA A 82 3.26 9.65 -6.90
CA ALA A 82 4.46 10.11 -7.59
C ALA A 82 5.72 9.36 -7.08
N GLN A 83 5.87 9.19 -5.76
CA GLN A 83 6.96 8.40 -5.19
C GLN A 83 6.94 6.92 -5.63
N LEU A 84 5.75 6.32 -5.72
CA LEU A 84 5.60 4.95 -6.23
C LEU A 84 5.99 4.81 -7.70
N LEU A 85 5.66 5.80 -8.54
CA LEU A 85 6.00 5.82 -9.96
C LEU A 85 7.48 6.08 -10.21
N LEU A 86 8.13 6.88 -9.34
CA LEU A 86 9.58 7.11 -9.39
C LEU A 86 10.39 5.90 -8.91
N GLY A 87 9.77 4.95 -8.21
CA GLY A 87 10.46 3.75 -7.71
C GLY A 87 11.64 4.10 -6.81
N GLU A 88 11.46 5.02 -5.86
CA GLU A 88 12.51 5.56 -4.97
C GLU A 88 13.64 6.37 -5.65
N ASP A 89 13.68 6.47 -6.98
CA ASP A 89 14.63 7.29 -7.71
C ASP A 89 14.10 8.73 -7.87
N VAL A 90 14.39 9.56 -6.87
CA VAL A 90 14.02 10.99 -6.88
C VAL A 90 14.76 11.82 -7.93
N SER A 91 15.74 11.25 -8.65
CA SER A 91 16.42 11.95 -9.75
C SER A 91 15.64 11.93 -11.07
N GLY A 92 14.57 11.13 -11.15
CA GLY A 92 13.79 10.94 -12.38
C GLY A 92 14.49 10.08 -13.43
N GLY A 93 15.53 9.33 -13.04
CA GLY A 93 16.28 8.42 -13.90
C GLY A 93 15.64 7.02 -14.02
N ILE A 94 16.40 6.11 -14.64
CA ILE A 94 16.00 4.70 -14.84
C ILE A 94 16.50 3.76 -13.73
N LYS A 95 17.01 4.29 -12.61
CA LYS A 95 17.66 3.49 -11.54
C LYS A 95 16.69 3.12 -10.41
N GLY A 96 15.40 3.39 -10.59
CA GLY A 96 14.37 3.07 -9.61
C GLY A 96 14.14 1.57 -9.43
N ILE A 97 13.55 1.23 -8.30
CA ILE A 97 13.04 -0.12 -8.00
C ILE A 97 11.71 -0.38 -8.70
N SER A 98 11.34 -1.65 -8.83
CA SER A 98 10.02 -2.02 -9.37
C SER A 98 8.88 -1.40 -8.56
N THR A 99 7.77 -1.06 -9.21
CA THR A 99 6.56 -0.53 -8.54
C THR A 99 6.03 -1.47 -7.47
N ALA A 100 6.16 -2.80 -7.66
CA ALA A 100 5.78 -3.79 -6.66
C ALA A 100 6.62 -3.67 -5.38
N LEU A 101 7.94 -3.49 -5.51
CA LEU A 101 8.83 -3.28 -4.37
C LEU A 101 8.58 -1.92 -3.72
N ALA A 102 8.39 -0.86 -4.51
CA ALA A 102 8.06 0.48 -4.00
C ALA A 102 6.76 0.48 -3.20
N LEU A 103 5.73 -0.24 -3.67
CA LEU A 103 4.47 -0.41 -2.96
C LEU A 103 4.66 -1.20 -1.65
N SER A 104 5.47 -2.26 -1.67
CA SER A 104 5.83 -2.99 -0.45
C SER A 104 6.55 -2.10 0.57
N HIS A 105 7.53 -1.31 0.12
CA HIS A 105 8.23 -0.35 0.98
C HIS A 105 7.27 0.71 1.52
N ALA A 106 6.38 1.26 0.70
CA ALA A 106 5.38 2.24 1.13
C ALA A 106 4.45 1.69 2.22
N ILE A 107 3.96 0.44 2.09
CA ILE A 107 3.13 -0.21 3.11
C ILE A 107 3.92 -0.40 4.42
N THR A 108 5.12 -0.95 4.34
CA THR A 108 5.95 -1.17 5.54
C THR A 108 6.38 0.14 6.21
N GLY A 109 6.69 1.16 5.41
CA GLY A 109 7.03 2.51 5.86
C GLY A 109 5.84 3.21 6.52
N LEU A 110 4.64 3.07 5.97
CA LEU A 110 3.41 3.56 6.60
C LEU A 110 3.17 2.89 7.94
N ALA A 111 3.26 1.56 8.00
CA ALA A 111 3.11 0.81 9.24
C ALA A 111 4.15 1.22 10.30
N ALA A 112 5.41 1.43 9.90
CA ALA A 112 6.46 1.93 10.79
C ALA A 112 6.21 3.37 11.24
N SER A 113 5.77 4.27 10.34
CA SER A 113 5.47 5.66 10.68
C SER A 113 4.27 5.81 11.60
N ILE A 114 3.27 4.94 11.47
CA ILE A 114 2.07 4.98 12.31
C ILE A 114 2.31 4.20 13.59
N PHE A 115 2.62 2.91 13.51
CA PHE A 115 2.70 2.03 14.68
C PHE A 115 4.07 2.01 15.37
N GLY A 116 5.11 2.59 14.77
CA GLY A 116 6.47 2.56 15.32
C GLY A 116 6.65 3.35 16.61
N GLU A 117 5.73 4.26 16.93
CA GLU A 117 5.75 5.04 18.18
C GLU A 117 4.74 4.52 19.22
N PHE A 118 3.99 3.46 18.89
CA PHE A 118 3.00 2.86 19.79
C PHE A 118 3.65 1.88 20.77
N TRP A 119 4.14 2.43 21.86
CA TRP A 119 4.79 1.66 22.92
C TRP A 119 3.90 1.33 24.11
N LYS A 120 2.71 1.93 24.15
CA LYS A 120 1.72 1.80 25.22
C LYS A 120 0.50 1.04 24.69
N LEU A 121 -0.08 0.19 25.53
CA LEU A 121 -1.33 -0.51 25.23
C LEU A 121 -2.50 0.41 25.59
N GLU A 122 -2.89 1.25 24.63
CA GLU A 122 -3.93 2.25 24.78
C GLU A 122 -4.78 2.33 23.50
N PRO A 123 -6.01 2.89 23.59
CA PRO A 123 -6.88 3.07 22.43
C PRO A 123 -6.21 3.96 21.37
N LEU A 124 -6.43 3.64 20.11
CA LEU A 124 -5.88 4.47 19.04
C LEU A 124 -6.66 5.78 18.96
N SER A 125 -5.95 6.91 18.86
CA SER A 125 -6.60 8.19 18.60
C SER A 125 -7.32 8.14 17.24
N GLU A 126 -8.45 8.83 17.15
CA GLU A 126 -9.26 8.85 15.92
C GLU A 126 -8.45 9.36 14.71
N ARG A 127 -7.58 10.34 14.95
CA ARG A 127 -6.63 10.86 13.94
C ARG A 127 -5.73 9.77 13.37
N ILE A 128 -5.17 8.91 14.21
CA ILE A 128 -4.24 7.87 13.76
C ILE A 128 -4.99 6.74 13.05
N LYS A 129 -6.16 6.34 13.55
CA LYS A 129 -7.03 5.37 12.86
C LYS A 129 -7.44 5.85 11.47
N SER A 130 -7.91 7.08 11.38
CA SER A 130 -8.34 7.69 10.13
C SER A 130 -7.19 7.80 9.13
N ARG A 131 -6.00 8.18 9.60
CA ARG A 131 -4.79 8.25 8.77
C ARG A 131 -4.37 6.86 8.26
N TRP A 132 -4.33 5.86 9.13
CA TRP A 132 -4.00 4.48 8.76
C TRP A 132 -4.96 3.93 7.70
N LEU A 133 -6.27 4.01 7.96
CA LEU A 133 -7.28 3.47 7.05
C LEU A 133 -7.25 4.19 5.70
N ARG A 134 -7.09 5.52 5.70
CA ARG A 134 -7.03 6.33 4.48
C ARG A 134 -5.79 6.06 3.65
N GLU A 135 -4.59 6.19 4.23
CA GLU A 135 -3.34 5.99 3.48
C GLU A 135 -3.19 4.53 3.02
N MET A 136 -3.66 3.57 3.83
CA MET A 136 -3.65 2.16 3.43
C MET A 136 -4.65 1.89 2.29
N ASP A 137 -5.81 2.54 2.25
CA ASP A 137 -6.74 2.41 1.12
C ASP A 137 -6.13 2.94 -0.18
N TRP A 138 -5.39 4.06 -0.13
CA TRP A 138 -4.65 4.57 -1.29
C TRP A 138 -3.63 3.56 -1.82
N LEU A 139 -2.81 3.00 -0.92
CA LEU A 139 -1.78 2.02 -1.29
C LEU A 139 -2.36 0.69 -1.80
N LEU A 140 -3.55 0.30 -1.33
CA LEU A 140 -4.24 -0.91 -1.77
C LEU A 140 -5.11 -0.70 -3.02
N SER A 141 -5.42 0.55 -3.38
CA SER A 141 -6.25 0.87 -4.55
C SER A 141 -5.78 0.21 -5.86
N PRO A 142 -4.47 0.21 -6.21
CA PRO A 142 -3.98 -0.47 -7.43
C PRO A 142 -4.30 -1.97 -7.49
N ILE A 143 -4.43 -2.62 -6.33
CA ILE A 143 -4.68 -4.05 -6.23
C ILE A 143 -6.09 -4.40 -6.72
N ASN A 144 -7.05 -3.47 -6.63
CA ASN A 144 -8.42 -3.67 -7.14
C ASN A 144 -8.47 -3.77 -8.67
N TYR A 145 -7.44 -3.27 -9.36
CA TYR A 145 -7.32 -3.33 -10.81
C TYR A 145 -6.52 -4.54 -11.31
N MET A 146 -6.06 -5.42 -10.39
CA MET A 146 -5.39 -6.67 -10.74
C MET A 146 -6.44 -7.71 -11.17
N VAL A 147 -6.60 -7.88 -12.47
CA VAL A 147 -7.65 -8.72 -13.07
C VAL A 147 -7.08 -9.77 -14.02
N GLU A 148 -7.75 -10.91 -14.07
CA GLU A 148 -7.63 -11.94 -15.10
C GLU A 148 -8.74 -11.72 -16.14
N LEU A 149 -8.38 -11.72 -17.43
CA LEU A 149 -9.38 -11.66 -18.50
C LEU A 149 -9.92 -13.06 -18.75
N VAL A 150 -11.23 -13.24 -18.56
CA VAL A 150 -11.92 -14.51 -18.77
C VAL A 150 -12.91 -14.41 -19.93
N PRO A 151 -13.02 -15.44 -20.78
CA PRO A 151 -14.00 -15.45 -21.87
C PRO A 151 -15.42 -15.52 -21.30
N ALA A 152 -16.31 -14.71 -21.85
CA ALA A 152 -17.71 -14.61 -21.46
C ALA A 152 -18.60 -14.42 -22.68
N LYS A 153 -19.89 -14.73 -22.52
CA LYS A 153 -20.90 -14.55 -23.56
C LYS A 153 -21.82 -13.41 -23.15
N GLN A 154 -21.93 -12.39 -23.99
CA GLN A 154 -22.82 -11.25 -23.80
C GLN A 154 -23.90 -11.26 -24.88
N ASN A 155 -25.16 -11.10 -24.48
CA ASN A 155 -26.26 -10.95 -25.41
C ASN A 155 -26.48 -9.47 -25.68
N GLY A 156 -26.34 -9.06 -26.95
CA GLY A 156 -26.68 -7.71 -27.38
C GLY A 156 -28.20 -7.49 -27.36
N ALA A 157 -28.64 -6.23 -27.29
CA ALA A 157 -30.06 -5.85 -27.31
C ALA A 157 -30.81 -6.34 -28.57
N ASN A 158 -30.08 -6.68 -29.63
CA ASN A 158 -30.55 -7.26 -30.88
C ASN A 158 -30.68 -8.80 -30.85
N GLY A 159 -30.51 -9.44 -29.67
CA GLY A 159 -30.57 -10.89 -29.50
C GLY A 159 -29.34 -11.65 -30.03
N ARG A 160 -28.32 -10.95 -30.54
CA ARG A 160 -27.08 -11.58 -31.01
C ARG A 160 -26.17 -11.90 -29.84
N MET A 161 -25.64 -13.11 -29.81
CA MET A 161 -24.64 -13.56 -28.85
C MET A 161 -23.25 -13.13 -29.32
N LEU A 162 -22.52 -12.43 -28.47
CA LEU A 162 -21.14 -12.03 -28.69
C LEU A 162 -20.25 -12.72 -27.65
N GLU A 163 -19.13 -13.29 -28.11
CA GLU A 163 -18.07 -13.75 -27.22
C GLU A 163 -17.14 -12.58 -26.93
N ILE A 164 -17.01 -12.24 -25.66
CA ILE A 164 -16.23 -11.11 -25.16
C ILE A 164 -15.24 -11.57 -24.10
N MET A 165 -14.24 -10.75 -23.80
CA MET A 165 -13.39 -10.93 -22.63
C MET A 165 -13.88 -10.01 -21.52
N THR A 166 -14.10 -10.57 -20.33
CA THR A 166 -14.52 -9.81 -19.14
C THR A 166 -13.42 -9.82 -18.08
N PRO A 167 -13.15 -8.68 -17.42
CA PRO A 167 -12.21 -8.64 -16.31
C PRO A 167 -12.81 -9.32 -15.08
N LYS A 168 -12.06 -10.24 -14.49
CA LYS A 168 -12.36 -10.89 -13.22
C LYS A 168 -11.22 -10.61 -12.26
N ALA A 169 -11.51 -10.18 -11.03
CA ALA A 169 -10.46 -9.97 -10.02
C ALA A 169 -9.58 -11.23 -9.89
N ARG A 170 -8.26 -11.03 -9.82
CA ARG A 170 -7.29 -12.13 -9.66
C ARG A 170 -7.65 -12.95 -8.44
N SER A 171 -7.64 -14.28 -8.58
CA SER A 171 -8.25 -15.19 -7.60
C SER A 171 -7.67 -15.06 -6.19
N ASP A 172 -6.35 -14.98 -6.09
CA ASP A 172 -5.60 -14.77 -4.84
C ASP A 172 -5.91 -13.42 -4.18
N VAL A 173 -6.01 -12.35 -4.97
CA VAL A 173 -6.33 -11.00 -4.50
C VAL A 173 -7.76 -10.97 -3.96
N HIS A 174 -8.70 -11.55 -4.71
CA HIS A 174 -10.12 -11.55 -4.37
C HIS A 174 -10.40 -12.23 -3.02
N THR A 175 -9.67 -13.28 -2.66
CA THR A 175 -9.82 -13.97 -1.38
C THR A 175 -8.97 -13.36 -0.26
N THR A 176 -7.72 -13.01 -0.57
CA THR A 176 -6.73 -12.64 0.44
C THR A 176 -6.91 -11.20 0.93
N LEU A 177 -7.22 -10.27 0.02
CA LEU A 177 -7.34 -8.85 0.37
C LEU A 177 -8.47 -8.58 1.40
N PRO A 178 -9.69 -9.12 1.25
CA PRO A 178 -10.74 -8.95 2.26
C PRO A 178 -10.38 -9.62 3.60
N ALA A 179 -9.70 -10.76 3.57
CA ALA A 179 -9.27 -11.45 4.78
C ALA A 179 -8.25 -10.61 5.57
N LEU A 180 -7.24 -10.05 4.91
CA LEU A 180 -6.25 -9.17 5.53
C LEU A 180 -6.88 -7.89 6.09
N ARG A 181 -7.79 -7.24 5.34
CA ARG A 181 -8.53 -6.06 5.83
C ARG A 181 -9.34 -6.38 7.08
N LYS A 182 -9.94 -7.58 7.16
CA LYS A 182 -10.66 -8.01 8.37
C LYS A 182 -9.72 -8.19 9.56
N LEU A 183 -8.54 -8.79 9.36
CA LEU A 183 -7.55 -8.93 10.43
C LEU A 183 -7.05 -7.57 10.93
N ASP A 184 -6.85 -6.61 10.04
CA ASP A 184 -6.46 -5.23 10.38
C ASP A 184 -7.52 -4.54 11.26
N LEU A 185 -8.79 -4.60 10.87
CA LEU A 185 -9.89 -4.08 11.68
C LEU A 185 -9.98 -4.76 13.05
N MET A 186 -9.79 -6.08 13.12
CA MET A 186 -9.78 -6.81 14.39
C MET A 186 -8.64 -6.33 15.31
N LEU A 187 -7.46 -5.97 14.77
CA LEU A 187 -6.36 -5.42 15.57
C LEU A 187 -6.70 -4.03 16.11
N ILE A 188 -7.29 -3.17 15.27
CA ILE A 188 -7.75 -1.84 15.68
C ILE A 188 -8.81 -1.97 16.79
N GLU A 189 -9.77 -2.87 16.64
CA GLU A 189 -10.81 -3.13 17.67
C GLU A 189 -10.21 -3.62 18.99
N VAL A 190 -9.16 -4.45 18.96
CA VAL A 190 -8.46 -4.88 20.17
C VAL A 190 -7.83 -3.69 20.87
N LEU A 191 -7.14 -2.81 20.14
CA LEU A 191 -6.52 -1.61 20.71
C LEU A 191 -7.59 -0.66 21.27
N ASP A 192 -8.66 -0.40 20.52
CA ASP A 192 -9.78 0.44 20.97
C ASP A 192 -10.47 -0.10 22.22
N SER A 193 -10.43 -1.42 22.45
CA SER A 193 -10.98 -2.03 23.67
C SER A 193 -10.11 -1.83 24.93
N MET A 194 -8.91 -1.24 24.79
CA MET A 194 -7.95 -0.97 25.89
C MET A 194 -8.27 0.31 26.67
N VAL A 195 -9.56 0.60 26.87
CA VAL A 195 -10.04 1.73 27.69
C VAL A 195 -10.13 1.31 29.16
N GLY A 196 -9.78 2.23 30.07
CA GLY A 196 -10.03 2.07 31.51
C GLY A 196 -9.22 0.96 32.16
N THR A 197 -7.95 0.82 31.78
CA THR A 197 -7.07 -0.23 32.29
C THR A 197 -6.54 0.11 33.68
N GLU A 198 -6.52 -0.86 34.60
CA GLU A 198 -5.87 -0.73 35.92
C GLU A 198 -4.34 -0.67 35.87
N PHE A 199 -3.72 -0.91 34.71
CA PHE A 199 -2.28 -0.74 34.51
C PHE A 199 -2.00 0.55 33.77
N TRP A 200 -0.82 1.12 34.01
CA TRP A 200 -0.35 2.35 33.38
C TRP A 200 1.12 2.23 33.00
N TYR A 201 1.63 3.21 32.26
CA TYR A 201 3.00 3.24 31.80
C TYR A 201 3.75 4.38 32.48
N THR A 202 4.94 4.10 33.03
CA THR A 202 5.85 5.16 33.47
C THR A 202 6.70 5.61 32.29
N GLU A 203 6.65 6.90 31.96
CA GLU A 203 7.52 7.52 30.98
C GLU A 203 8.98 7.30 31.40
N LEU A 204 9.79 6.73 30.51
CA LEU A 204 11.24 6.72 30.72
C LEU A 204 11.69 8.17 30.56
N GLY A 205 12.25 8.75 31.63
CA GLY A 205 12.46 10.18 31.80
C GLY A 205 12.85 10.96 30.54
N GLY A 206 12.06 12.00 30.25
CA GLY A 206 12.48 13.06 29.35
C GLY A 206 13.78 13.69 29.86
N ARG A 207 14.58 14.23 28.94
CA ARG A 207 15.75 15.06 29.27
C ARG A 207 15.31 16.27 30.11
N ALA A 208 15.32 16.14 31.43
CA ALA A 208 15.36 17.27 32.37
C ALA A 208 15.71 16.72 33.77
N ASP A 209 16.84 17.20 34.27
CA ASP A 209 17.29 17.27 35.67
C ASP A 209 17.17 16.09 36.64
N GLY A 210 18.35 15.69 37.14
CA GLY A 210 18.60 15.71 38.58
C GLY A 210 17.90 14.68 39.45
N CYS A 211 18.63 13.59 39.74
CA CYS A 211 18.56 12.81 40.98
C CYS A 211 17.23 12.09 41.32
N ASN A 212 17.20 10.76 41.14
CA ASN A 212 16.92 9.85 42.27
C ASN A 212 17.41 8.42 42.04
N LEU A 213 18.51 8.13 42.73
CA LEU A 213 18.90 6.91 43.44
C LEU A 213 18.13 5.59 43.23
N TYR A 214 18.93 4.57 42.90
CA TYR A 214 18.92 3.20 43.44
C TYR A 214 17.57 2.46 43.49
N ASN A 215 17.31 1.66 42.45
CA ASN A 215 16.98 0.25 42.63
C ASN A 215 17.14 -0.48 41.29
N GLY A 216 18.18 -1.32 41.22
CA GLY A 216 18.47 -2.14 40.05
C GLY A 216 17.48 -3.29 39.94
N THR A 217 16.97 -3.53 38.73
CA THR A 217 16.82 -4.89 38.17
C THR A 217 16.45 -4.81 36.69
N LYS A 218 17.28 -5.48 35.87
CA LYS A 218 17.04 -5.87 34.47
C LYS A 218 17.09 -4.77 33.41
N GLN A 219 18.27 -4.18 33.23
CA GLN A 219 18.65 -3.55 31.96
C GLN A 219 18.85 -4.64 30.88
N GLY A 220 17.75 -5.12 30.29
CA GLY A 220 17.77 -6.06 29.18
C GLY A 220 17.28 -5.39 27.90
N LYS A 221 18.19 -5.10 26.95
CA LYS A 221 18.01 -4.81 25.50
C LYS A 221 16.86 -3.89 25.02
N LYS A 222 16.03 -3.32 25.90
CA LYS A 222 14.80 -2.57 25.59
C LYS A 222 14.82 -1.17 26.21
N TRP A 223 15.95 -0.47 26.07
CA TRP A 223 16.20 0.86 26.64
C TRP A 223 15.31 1.99 26.04
N ARG A 224 14.31 1.64 25.23
CA ARG A 224 13.40 2.60 24.58
C ARG A 224 11.92 2.39 24.91
N LEU A 225 11.55 1.35 25.67
CA LEU A 225 10.14 1.06 25.96
C LEU A 225 9.73 1.58 27.35
N PRO A 226 8.54 2.19 27.49
CA PRO A 226 8.00 2.53 28.79
C PRO A 226 7.71 1.26 29.59
N THR A 227 7.97 1.30 30.90
CA THR A 227 7.73 0.14 31.77
C THR A 227 6.28 0.14 32.24
N PRO A 228 5.52 -0.97 32.03
CA PRO A 228 4.17 -1.08 32.56
C PRO A 228 4.19 -1.24 34.09
N ARG A 229 3.28 -0.56 34.77
CA ARG A 229 3.04 -0.62 36.21
C ARG A 229 1.62 -1.10 36.48
N VAL A 230 1.46 -1.75 37.62
CA VAL A 230 0.18 -2.29 38.12
C VAL A 230 0.01 -1.88 39.58
N PRO A 231 -1.21 -1.87 40.12
CA PRO A 231 -1.45 -1.61 41.53
C PRO A 231 -0.71 -2.62 42.42
N GLU A 232 -0.35 -2.25 43.64
CA GLU A 232 0.32 -3.14 44.60
C GLU A 232 -0.55 -4.37 44.95
N SER A 233 -1.87 -4.20 44.94
CA SER A 233 -2.87 -5.28 45.08
C SER A 233 -2.97 -6.20 43.86
N GLY A 234 -2.27 -5.86 42.77
CA GLY A 234 -2.35 -6.54 41.48
C GLY A 234 -3.59 -6.17 40.68
N VAL A 235 -3.60 -6.59 39.41
CA VAL A 235 -4.73 -6.40 38.49
C VAL A 235 -5.87 -7.34 38.87
N SER A 236 -7.10 -6.82 38.81
CA SER A 236 -8.34 -7.53 39.10
C SER A 236 -8.49 -8.82 38.28
N PRO A 237 -9.21 -9.82 38.81
CA PRO A 237 -9.40 -11.10 38.11
C PRO A 237 -10.22 -10.95 36.83
N SER A 238 -11.06 -9.91 36.69
CA SER A 238 -11.79 -9.59 35.47
C SER A 238 -10.84 -9.04 34.40
N GLN A 239 -10.03 -8.03 34.72
CA GLN A 239 -9.10 -7.44 33.76
C GLN A 239 -7.99 -8.41 33.36
N ARG A 240 -7.51 -9.25 34.29
CA ARG A 240 -6.55 -10.32 33.97
C ARG A 240 -7.11 -11.30 32.93
N ARG A 241 -8.37 -11.70 33.08
CA ARG A 241 -9.06 -12.57 32.11
C ARG A 241 -9.24 -11.88 30.76
N LYS A 242 -9.62 -10.60 30.74
CA LYS A 242 -9.74 -9.77 29.53
C LYS A 242 -8.41 -9.70 28.77
N LEU A 243 -7.31 -9.37 29.46
CA LEU A 243 -5.97 -9.30 28.86
C LEU A 243 -5.49 -10.66 28.34
N ALA A 244 -5.72 -11.74 29.08
CA ALA A 244 -5.38 -13.08 28.63
C ALA A 244 -6.16 -13.49 27.37
N PHE A 245 -7.45 -13.13 27.29
CA PHE A 245 -8.26 -13.35 26.10
C PHE A 245 -7.75 -12.53 24.91
N GLN A 246 -7.53 -11.23 25.08
CA GLN A 246 -6.99 -10.34 24.03
C GLN A 246 -5.63 -10.83 23.54
N GLY A 247 -4.72 -11.24 24.43
CA GLY A 247 -3.42 -11.80 24.06
C GLY A 247 -3.52 -13.07 23.21
N LYS A 248 -4.43 -14.00 23.57
CA LYS A 248 -4.69 -15.20 22.76
C LYS A 248 -5.31 -14.85 21.40
N PHE A 249 -6.22 -13.89 21.38
CA PHE A 249 -6.89 -13.43 20.18
C PHE A 249 -5.92 -12.75 19.20
N VAL A 250 -5.06 -11.84 19.67
CA VAL A 250 -4.00 -11.23 18.86
C VAL A 250 -3.02 -12.28 18.34
N HIS A 251 -2.70 -13.30 19.14
CA HIS A 251 -1.86 -14.40 18.68
C HIS A 251 -2.51 -15.21 17.54
N GLN A 252 -3.84 -15.40 17.59
CA GLN A 252 -4.57 -16.04 16.48
C GLN A 252 -4.59 -15.16 15.23
N ILE A 253 -4.76 -13.84 15.37
CA ILE A 253 -4.65 -12.89 14.25
C ILE A 253 -3.26 -12.99 13.61
N LEU A 254 -2.20 -12.97 14.42
CA LEU A 254 -0.83 -13.13 13.93
C LEU A 254 -0.63 -14.45 13.19
N LYS A 255 -1.19 -15.56 13.71
CA LYS A 255 -1.12 -16.86 13.06
C LYS A 255 -1.85 -16.85 11.71
N ALA A 256 -3.01 -16.22 11.64
CA ALA A 256 -3.79 -16.09 10.41
C ALA A 256 -3.06 -15.21 9.36
N ALA A 257 -2.44 -14.10 9.78
CA ALA A 257 -1.71 -13.21 8.89
C ALA A 257 -0.39 -13.81 8.34
N LYS A 258 0.20 -14.79 9.05
CA LYS A 258 1.41 -15.49 8.62
C LYS A 258 1.14 -16.75 7.78
N SER A 259 -0.12 -17.17 7.69
CA SER A 259 -0.55 -18.34 6.93
C SER A 259 -0.74 -18.01 5.46
#